data_AF-A0A932FQA6-F1
#
_entry.id   AF-A0A932FQA6-F1
#
_cell.length_a   1.000
_cell.length_b   1.000
_cell.length_c   1.000
_cell.angle_alpha   90.00
_cell.angle_beta   90.00
_cell.angle_gamma   90.00
#
_symmetry.space_group_name_H-M   'P 1'
#
loop_
_entity.id
_entity.type
_entity.pdbx_description
1 polymer ?
#
loop_
_entity_poly.entity_id
_entity_poly.type
_entity_poly.pdbx_seq_one_letter_code
_entity_poly.pdbx_strand_id
1 'polypeptide(L)'
;MRILFLARHFSYLRNFESAIRELARRGHTIHLSADREEMMGGRAMVERIARDFPKVTVGWTPTRESVAWYELARKLRLGRDYLRFLDSRYVAMQHLRTRARERAPMAVVTLAALPLLRAGAGQWLLAAILRGFERAIPRSAVLDAFIRAQNPDLMLITPLVDLGSPQADHFASAKAAGVRTVLCVASWDHLSSKSLLRQWPN
;
A
#
# COMPACT_ATOMS: atom_id res chain seq x y z
N MET A 1 14.50 -11.11 16.43
CA MET A 1 14.30 -10.04 15.44
C MET A 1 13.08 -9.22 15.81
N ARG A 2 13.10 -7.92 15.47
CA ARG A 2 11.99 -6.97 15.57
C ARG A 2 11.30 -6.87 14.21
N ILE A 3 10.03 -7.25 14.16
CA ILE A 3 9.23 -7.31 12.94
C ILE A 3 8.12 -6.28 13.03
N LEU A 4 8.05 -5.36 12.08
CA LEU A 4 6.94 -4.41 11.95
C LEU A 4 6.00 -4.91 10.86
N PHE A 5 4.75 -5.24 11.23
CA PHE A 5 3.73 -5.67 10.28
C PHE A 5 2.73 -4.54 10.03
N LEU A 6 2.81 -3.91 8.85
CA LEU A 6 1.92 -2.84 8.43
C LEU A 6 0.75 -3.40 7.63
N ALA A 7 -0.45 -3.22 8.15
CA ALA A 7 -1.69 -3.56 7.50
C ALA A 7 -2.46 -2.30 7.09
N ARG A 8 -3.28 -2.36 6.04
CA ARG A 8 -4.29 -1.31 5.81
C ARG A 8 -5.31 -1.27 6.95
N HIS A 9 -5.79 -2.44 7.36
CA HIS A 9 -6.67 -2.66 8.49
C HIS A 9 -6.35 -4.02 9.11
N PHE A 10 -6.60 -4.20 10.40
CA PHE A 10 -6.25 -5.44 11.10
C PHE A 10 -6.88 -6.70 10.49
N SER A 11 -8.04 -6.59 9.83
CA SER A 11 -8.68 -7.76 9.21
C SER A 11 -7.85 -8.37 8.06
N TYR A 12 -6.90 -7.65 7.46
CA TYR A 12 -5.95 -8.25 6.51
C TYR A 12 -4.98 -9.24 7.17
N LEU A 13 -4.71 -9.07 8.47
CA LEU A 13 -3.81 -9.94 9.21
C LEU A 13 -4.43 -11.31 9.51
N ARG A 14 -5.74 -11.49 9.28
CA ARG A 14 -6.41 -12.80 9.39
C ARG A 14 -5.76 -13.85 8.51
N ASN A 15 -5.36 -13.46 7.30
CA ASN A 15 -4.69 -14.35 6.34
C ASN A 15 -3.29 -14.77 6.80
N PHE A 16 -2.74 -14.11 7.82
CA PHE A 16 -1.39 -14.32 8.32
C PHE A 16 -1.39 -14.71 9.80
N GLU A 17 -2.54 -15.00 10.42
CA GLU A 17 -2.62 -15.30 11.86
C GLU A 17 -1.69 -16.46 12.25
N SER A 18 -1.71 -17.56 11.49
CA SER A 18 -0.85 -18.72 11.75
C SER A 18 0.64 -18.36 11.69
N ALA A 19 1.05 -17.58 10.69
CA ALA A 19 2.42 -17.12 10.53
C ALA A 19 2.83 -16.15 11.66
N ILE A 20 1.97 -15.21 12.05
CA ILE A 20 2.21 -14.28 13.16
C ILE A 20 2.42 -15.06 14.46
N ARG A 21 1.54 -16.03 14.76
CA ARG A 21 1.66 -16.89 15.95
C ARG A 21 2.94 -17.71 15.93
N GLU A 22 3.32 -18.26 14.78
CA GLU A 22 4.55 -19.03 14.65
C GLU A 22 5.80 -18.17 14.86
N LEU A 23 5.85 -16.96 14.29
CA LEU A 23 6.93 -16.01 14.54
C LEU A 23 6.98 -15.61 16.04
N ALA A 24 5.83 -15.42 16.68
CA ALA A 24 5.76 -15.11 18.10
C ALA A 24 6.29 -16.28 18.96
N ARG A 25 5.92 -17.54 18.64
CA ARG A 25 6.42 -18.75 19.32
C ARG A 25 7.94 -18.89 19.21
N ARG A 26 8.51 -18.54 18.06
CA ARG A 26 9.97 -18.49 17.84
C ARG A 26 10.67 -17.36 18.60
N GLY A 27 9.94 -16.55 19.36
CA GLY A 27 10.49 -15.52 20.24
C GLY A 27 10.78 -14.17 19.56
N HIS A 28 10.28 -13.96 18.33
CA HIS A 28 10.40 -12.67 17.65
C HIS A 28 9.55 -11.59 18.34
N THR A 29 10.01 -10.33 18.29
CA THR A 29 9.25 -9.16 18.73
C THR A 29 8.45 -8.65 17.55
N ILE A 30 7.13 -8.54 17.66
CA ILE A 30 6.26 -8.19 16.54
C ILE A 30 5.42 -6.97 16.92
N HIS A 31 5.43 -5.94 16.09
CA HIS A 31 4.47 -4.83 16.18
C HIS A 31 3.48 -4.95 15.03
N LEU A 32 2.21 -5.21 15.36
CA LEU A 32 1.10 -5.25 14.41
C LEU A 32 0.48 -3.87 14.31
N SER A 33 0.58 -3.25 13.14
CA SER A 33 0.08 -1.90 12.90
C SER A 33 -0.97 -1.87 11.81
N ALA A 34 -1.92 -0.94 11.91
CA ALA A 34 -2.93 -0.71 10.90
C ALA A 34 -3.09 0.77 10.57
N ASP A 35 -3.41 1.11 9.31
CA ASP A 35 -3.64 2.50 8.90
C ASP A 35 -5.03 3.02 9.31
N ARG A 36 -6.03 2.14 9.42
CA ARG A 36 -7.40 2.51 9.76
C ARG A 36 -8.16 1.38 10.44
N GLU A 37 -9.18 1.78 11.21
CA GLU A 37 -10.11 0.86 11.83
C GLU A 37 -11.11 0.29 10.81
N GLU A 38 -11.66 -0.87 11.16
CA GLU A 38 -12.53 -1.68 10.32
C GLU A 38 -13.42 -2.54 11.24
N MET A 39 -14.68 -2.77 10.86
CA MET A 39 -15.70 -3.36 11.73
C MET A 39 -15.77 -4.90 11.70
N MET A 40 -15.03 -5.58 10.83
CA MET A 40 -15.12 -7.05 10.67
C MET A 40 -14.39 -7.82 11.78
N GLY A 41 -13.95 -7.19 12.86
CA GLY A 41 -13.38 -7.86 14.04
C GLY A 41 -11.90 -8.23 13.92
N GLY A 42 -11.16 -7.63 12.99
CA GLY A 42 -9.70 -7.82 12.89
C GLY A 42 -8.96 -7.35 14.15
N ARG A 43 -9.46 -6.28 14.78
CA ARG A 43 -8.88 -5.71 16.02
C ARG A 43 -8.90 -6.70 17.18
N ALA A 44 -10.06 -7.29 17.47
CA ALA A 44 -10.20 -8.28 18.55
C ALA A 44 -9.27 -9.50 18.35
N MET A 45 -9.04 -9.90 17.09
CA MET A 45 -8.10 -10.99 16.77
C MET A 45 -6.66 -10.62 17.12
N VAL A 46 -6.16 -9.45 16.69
CA VAL A 46 -4.77 -9.05 16.98
C VAL A 46 -4.55 -8.77 18.46
N GLU A 47 -5.55 -8.23 19.16
CA GLU A 47 -5.51 -8.02 20.61
C GLU A 47 -5.48 -9.35 21.37
N ARG A 48 -6.17 -10.39 20.89
CA ARG A 48 -6.04 -11.75 21.44
C ARG A 48 -4.63 -12.29 21.25
N ILE A 49 -4.03 -12.15 20.07
CA ILE A 49 -2.63 -12.58 19.84
C ILE A 49 -1.67 -11.84 20.78
N ALA A 50 -1.84 -10.53 20.97
CA ALA A 50 -1.00 -9.75 21.87
C ALA A 50 -1.12 -10.18 23.35
N ARG A 51 -2.31 -10.63 23.78
CA ARG A 51 -2.49 -11.24 25.10
C ARG A 51 -1.80 -12.60 25.23
N ASP A 52 -1.87 -13.42 24.17
CA ASP A 52 -1.25 -14.75 24.17
C ASP A 52 0.29 -14.68 24.12
N PHE A 53 0.86 -13.60 23.56
CA PHE A 53 2.29 -13.45 23.32
C PHE A 53 2.82 -12.09 23.81
N PRO A 54 3.55 -12.01 24.93
CA PRO A 54 4.03 -10.75 25.52
C PRO A 54 4.94 -9.90 24.61
N LYS A 55 5.58 -10.52 23.61
CA LYS A 55 6.44 -9.85 22.63
C LYS A 55 5.68 -9.32 21.40
N VAL A 56 4.36 -9.50 21.35
CA VAL A 56 3.50 -8.98 20.30
C VAL A 56 2.77 -7.75 20.81
N THR A 57 2.90 -6.64 20.08
CA THR A 57 2.24 -5.38 20.39
C THR A 57 1.34 -4.96 19.22
N VAL A 58 0.33 -4.15 19.51
CA VAL A 58 -0.65 -3.68 18.52
C VAL A 58 -0.72 -2.15 18.60
N GLY A 59 -0.79 -1.48 17.45
CA GLY A 59 -0.90 -0.03 17.39
C GLY A 59 -1.42 0.47 16.05
N TRP A 60 -1.58 1.79 15.94
CA TRP A 60 -1.97 2.43 14.68
C TRP A 60 -0.75 2.98 13.96
N THR A 61 -0.73 2.83 12.64
CA THR A 61 0.25 3.51 11.80
C THR A 61 -0.14 4.98 11.77
N PRO A 62 0.78 5.92 12.01
CA PRO A 62 0.42 7.32 11.94
C PRO A 62 0.05 7.73 10.52
N THR A 63 -0.91 8.63 10.42
CA THR A 63 -1.25 9.25 9.13
C THR A 63 -0.20 10.31 8.79
N ARG A 64 0.07 10.48 7.49
CA ARG A 64 0.92 11.55 6.98
C ARG A 64 0.45 12.91 7.52
N GLU A 65 1.40 13.73 7.98
CA GLU A 65 1.18 15.04 8.58
C GLU A 65 0.50 16.04 7.64
N SER A 66 0.86 16.00 6.36
CA SER A 66 0.31 16.89 5.34
C SER A 66 -0.81 16.21 4.57
N VAL A 67 -2.04 16.65 4.86
CA VAL A 67 -3.26 16.24 4.14
C VAL A 67 -3.16 16.58 2.65
N ALA A 68 -2.59 17.75 2.31
CA ALA A 68 -2.43 18.18 0.92
C ALA A 68 -1.52 17.23 0.13
N TRP A 69 -0.36 16.87 0.67
CA TRP A 69 0.54 15.93 0.03
C TRP A 69 -0.04 14.51 -0.02
N TYR A 70 -0.75 14.08 1.02
CA TYR A 70 -1.46 12.80 1.04
C TYR A 70 -2.49 12.73 -0.09
N GLU A 71 -3.35 13.74 -0.22
CA GLU A 71 -4.38 13.78 -1.25
C GLU A 71 -3.79 13.90 -2.67
N LEU A 72 -2.70 14.66 -2.83
CA LEU A 72 -2.01 14.74 -4.11
C LEU A 72 -1.41 13.40 -4.51
N ALA A 73 -0.68 12.73 -3.61
CA ALA A 73 -0.10 11.40 -3.86
C ALA A 73 -1.20 10.40 -4.23
N ARG A 74 -2.30 10.39 -3.48
CA ARG A 74 -3.47 9.55 -3.74
C ARG A 74 -4.05 9.80 -5.13
N LYS A 75 -4.28 11.06 -5.52
CA LYS A 75 -4.81 11.43 -6.86
C LYS A 75 -3.88 11.02 -7.99
N LEU A 76 -2.57 11.24 -7.85
CA LEU A 76 -1.57 10.84 -8.84
C LEU A 76 -1.55 9.32 -9.03
N ARG A 77 -1.56 8.56 -7.92
CA ARG A 77 -1.62 7.09 -7.94
C ARG A 77 -2.91 6.59 -8.61
N LEU A 78 -4.06 7.15 -8.26
CA LEU A 78 -5.35 6.81 -8.89
C LEU A 78 -5.37 7.09 -10.39
N GLY A 79 -4.82 8.22 -10.83
CA GLY A 79 -4.65 8.51 -12.25
C GLY A 79 -3.80 7.47 -12.96
N ARG A 80 -2.64 7.11 -12.38
CA ARG A 80 -1.77 6.05 -12.90
C ARG A 80 -2.42 4.67 -12.91
N ASP A 81 -3.25 4.37 -11.93
CA ASP A 81 -3.99 3.12 -11.87
C ASP A 81 -5.03 3.07 -13.01
N TYR A 82 -5.76 4.16 -13.24
CA TYR A 82 -6.68 4.25 -14.39
C TYR A 82 -5.99 4.07 -15.74
N LEU A 83 -4.85 4.73 -15.97
CA LEU A 83 -4.10 4.58 -17.22
C LEU A 83 -3.67 3.13 -17.48
N ARG A 84 -3.39 2.34 -16.44
CA ARG A 84 -3.11 0.90 -16.57
C ARG A 84 -4.32 0.14 -17.13
N PHE A 85 -5.53 0.47 -16.66
CA PHE A 85 -6.76 -0.19 -17.11
C PHE A 85 -7.24 0.27 -18.50
N LEU A 86 -6.51 1.18 -19.16
CA LEU A 86 -6.74 1.51 -20.57
C LEU A 86 -6.02 0.57 -21.54
N ASP A 87 -5.07 -0.22 -21.05
CA ASP A 87 -4.35 -1.21 -21.85
C ASP A 87 -5.31 -2.27 -22.43
N SER A 88 -5.02 -2.70 -23.67
CA SER A 88 -5.75 -3.73 -24.40
C SER A 88 -6.04 -5.00 -23.59
N ARG A 89 -5.15 -5.38 -22.67
CA ARG A 89 -5.29 -6.55 -21.78
C ARG A 89 -6.50 -6.48 -20.85
N TYR A 90 -7.02 -5.28 -20.58
CA TYR A 90 -8.16 -5.08 -19.69
C TYR A 90 -9.48 -4.85 -20.44
N VAL A 91 -9.51 -4.93 -21.77
CA VAL A 91 -10.72 -4.68 -22.58
C VAL A 91 -11.90 -5.57 -22.17
N ALA A 92 -11.65 -6.84 -21.81
CA ALA A 92 -12.68 -7.75 -21.31
C ALA A 92 -13.09 -7.50 -19.84
N MET A 93 -12.31 -6.73 -19.08
CA MET A 93 -12.48 -6.50 -17.64
C MET A 93 -13.16 -5.16 -17.34
N GLN A 94 -14.32 -4.92 -17.96
CA GLN A 94 -15.03 -3.63 -17.90
C GLN A 94 -15.28 -3.13 -16.48
N HIS A 95 -15.62 -4.04 -15.55
CA HIS A 95 -15.85 -3.67 -14.15
C HIS A 95 -14.61 -3.00 -13.50
N LEU A 96 -13.40 -3.51 -13.76
CA LEU A 96 -12.17 -2.92 -13.23
C LEU A 96 -11.87 -1.56 -13.86
N ARG A 97 -12.15 -1.41 -15.16
CA ARG A 97 -11.97 -0.14 -15.89
C ARG A 97 -12.89 0.95 -15.36
N THR A 98 -14.17 0.64 -15.18
CA THR A 98 -15.17 1.57 -14.65
C THR A 98 -14.78 2.01 -13.24
N ARG A 99 -14.46 1.06 -12.36
CA ARG A 99 -14.06 1.35 -10.97
C ARG A 99 -12.80 2.23 -10.90
N ALA A 100 -11.82 2.00 -11.78
CA ALA A 100 -10.61 2.82 -11.83
C ALA A 100 -10.91 4.23 -12.37
N ARG A 101 -11.78 4.34 -13.39
CA ARG A 101 -12.21 5.62 -13.97
C ARG A 101 -12.95 6.48 -12.94
N GLU A 102 -13.89 5.91 -12.20
CA GLU A 102 -14.68 6.61 -11.17
C GLU A 102 -13.82 7.20 -10.05
N ARG A 103 -12.66 6.58 -9.77
CA ARG A 103 -11.74 7.03 -8.72
C ARG A 103 -10.63 7.94 -9.23
N ALA A 104 -10.37 7.95 -10.54
CA ALA A 104 -9.32 8.76 -11.13
C ALA A 104 -9.68 10.25 -11.11
N PRO A 105 -8.68 11.15 -11.01
CA PRO A 105 -8.93 12.58 -11.18
C PRO A 105 -9.50 12.85 -12.57
N MET A 106 -10.57 13.66 -12.64
CA MET A 106 -11.24 13.99 -13.92
C MET A 106 -10.28 14.54 -14.96
N ALA A 107 -9.29 15.35 -14.56
CA ALA A 107 -8.26 15.87 -15.44
C ALA A 107 -7.44 14.75 -16.13
N VAL A 108 -7.15 13.65 -15.43
CA VAL A 108 -6.44 12.50 -16.04
C VAL A 108 -7.37 11.76 -17.00
N VAL A 109 -8.65 11.61 -16.65
CA VAL A 109 -9.65 10.95 -17.50
C VAL A 109 -9.85 11.72 -18.82
N THR A 110 -9.94 13.04 -18.75
CA THR A 110 -10.10 13.90 -19.93
C THR A 110 -8.85 13.92 -20.80
N LEU A 111 -7.66 14.10 -20.20
CA LEU A 111 -6.39 14.04 -20.92
C LEU A 111 -6.19 12.70 -21.64
N ALA A 112 -6.48 11.59 -20.98
CA ALA A 112 -6.36 10.26 -21.58
C ALA A 112 -7.32 10.01 -22.76
N ALA A 113 -8.38 10.82 -22.91
CA ALA A 113 -9.33 10.73 -24.01
C ALA A 113 -8.89 11.50 -25.27
N LEU A 114 -7.86 12.36 -25.18
CA LEU A 114 -7.34 13.14 -26.30
C LEU A 114 -6.67 12.21 -27.35
N PRO A 115 -6.85 12.45 -28.66
CA PRO A 115 -6.37 11.55 -29.72
C PRO A 115 -4.90 11.15 -29.59
N LEU A 116 -4.02 12.12 -29.29
CA LEU A 116 -2.59 11.90 -29.12
C LEU A 116 -2.24 11.06 -27.87
N LEU A 117 -3.05 11.18 -26.82
CA LEU A 117 -2.86 10.46 -25.54
C LEU A 117 -3.64 9.15 -25.47
N ARG A 118 -4.49 8.84 -26.45
CA ARG A 118 -5.15 7.53 -26.61
C ARG A 118 -4.20 6.47 -27.13
N ALA A 119 -3.18 6.86 -27.90
CA ALA A 119 -2.14 5.96 -28.36
C ALA A 119 -1.32 5.41 -27.18
N GLY A 120 -0.81 4.18 -27.28
CA GLY A 120 -0.06 3.53 -26.20
C GLY A 120 1.14 4.36 -25.72
N ALA A 121 1.86 5.02 -26.63
CA ALA A 121 2.97 5.91 -26.30
C ALA A 121 2.53 7.15 -25.50
N GLY A 122 1.37 7.73 -25.85
CA GLY A 122 0.81 8.88 -25.14
C GLY A 122 0.33 8.52 -23.73
N GLN A 123 -0.31 7.36 -23.57
CA GLN A 123 -0.69 6.84 -22.24
C GLN A 123 0.55 6.55 -21.38
N TRP A 124 1.60 5.99 -21.99
CA TRP A 124 2.87 5.74 -21.31
C TRP A 124 3.52 7.04 -20.84
N LEU A 125 3.56 8.07 -21.70
CA LEU A 125 4.12 9.38 -21.38
C LEU A 125 3.35 10.06 -20.25
N LEU A 126 2.01 10.08 -20.32
CA LEU A 126 1.17 10.63 -19.25
C LEU A 126 1.42 9.87 -17.94
N ALA A 127 1.52 8.54 -17.98
CA ALA A 127 1.85 7.75 -16.80
C ALA A 127 3.27 8.04 -16.28
N ALA A 128 4.23 8.40 -17.14
CA ALA A 128 5.59 8.79 -16.76
C ALA A 128 5.62 10.17 -16.09
N ILE A 129 4.84 11.13 -16.59
CA ILE A 129 4.69 12.46 -15.99
C ILE A 129 4.06 12.34 -14.59
N LEU A 130 2.96 11.59 -14.45
CA LEU A 130 2.33 11.36 -13.14
C LEU A 130 3.29 10.66 -12.16
N ARG A 131 4.12 9.73 -12.65
CA ARG A 131 5.20 9.11 -11.85
C ARG A 131 6.23 10.13 -11.38
N GLY A 132 6.63 11.05 -12.26
CA GLY A 132 7.57 12.12 -11.93
C GLY A 132 7.04 13.00 -10.81
N PHE A 133 5.80 13.47 -10.93
CA PHE A 133 5.16 14.26 -9.88
C PHE A 133 5.03 13.50 -8.57
N GLU A 134 4.66 12.21 -8.60
CA GLU A 134 4.56 11.41 -7.38
C GLU A 134 5.92 11.25 -6.68
N ARG A 135 7.00 11.03 -7.45
CA ARG A 135 8.36 10.92 -6.90
C ARG A 135 8.88 12.24 -6.32
N ALA A 136 8.35 13.37 -6.76
CA ALA A 136 8.70 14.69 -6.23
C ALA A 136 7.98 15.01 -4.92
N ILE A 137 6.96 14.25 -4.53
CA ILE A 137 6.28 14.45 -3.25
C ILE A 137 7.25 14.12 -2.11
N PRO A 138 7.41 15.02 -1.12
CA PRO A 138 8.33 14.80 -0.01
C PRO A 138 7.92 13.57 0.80
N ARG A 139 8.88 12.89 1.42
CA ARG A 139 8.61 11.81 2.36
C ARG A 139 7.92 12.33 3.63
N SER A 140 7.14 11.49 4.31
CA SER A 140 6.47 11.86 5.56
C SER A 140 7.43 11.73 6.74
N ALA A 141 7.69 12.83 7.43
CA ALA A 141 8.57 12.83 8.60
C ALA A 141 7.97 12.00 9.76
N VAL A 142 6.65 11.96 9.86
CA VAL A 142 5.95 11.19 10.90
C VAL A 142 6.08 9.69 10.65
N LEU A 143 5.95 9.23 9.41
CA LEU A 143 6.20 7.81 9.05
C LEU A 143 7.66 7.42 9.28
N ASP A 144 8.59 8.32 8.98
CA ASP A 144 10.02 8.10 9.21
C ASP A 144 10.34 7.97 10.70
N ALA A 145 9.76 8.86 11.53
CA ALA A 145 9.91 8.81 12.97
C ALA A 145 9.29 7.54 13.55
N PHE A 146 8.13 7.12 13.05
CA PHE A 146 7.48 5.88 13.46
C PHE A 146 8.33 4.65 13.16
N ILE A 147 8.81 4.48 11.92
CA ILE A 147 9.66 3.33 11.56
C ILE A 147 10.95 3.32 12.39
N ARG A 148 11.56 4.49 12.60
CA ARG A 148 12.76 4.62 13.44
C ARG A 148 12.48 4.25 14.90
N ALA A 149 11.37 4.70 15.47
CA ALA A 149 10.97 4.37 16.84
C ALA A 149 10.70 2.88 17.03
N GLN A 150 10.11 2.23 16.02
CA GLN A 150 9.91 0.78 16.04
C GLN A 150 11.22 -0.01 15.90
N ASN A 151 12.25 0.59 15.27
CA ASN A 151 13.56 -0.01 14.99
C ASN A 151 13.45 -1.46 14.46
N PRO A 152 12.73 -1.71 13.35
CA PRO A 152 12.51 -3.06 12.85
C PRO A 152 13.71 -3.60 12.06
N ASP A 153 14.01 -4.89 12.23
CA ASP A 153 14.93 -5.63 11.35
C ASP A 153 14.27 -5.99 10.01
N LEU A 154 12.94 -6.11 10.03
CA LEU A 154 12.12 -6.55 8.89
C LEU A 154 10.75 -5.86 8.94
N MET A 155 10.29 -5.36 7.79
CA MET A 155 8.96 -4.79 7.65
C MET A 155 8.10 -5.62 6.70
N LEU A 156 6.99 -6.15 7.22
CA LEU A 156 5.98 -6.88 6.46
C LEU A 156 4.85 -5.91 6.08
N ILE A 157 4.43 -5.86 4.82
CA ILE A 157 3.41 -4.92 4.34
C ILE A 157 2.25 -5.67 3.68
N THR A 158 1.00 -5.33 4.01
CA THR A 158 -0.17 -5.85 3.31
C THR A 158 -1.40 -4.91 3.40
N PRO A 159 -2.24 -4.82 2.38
CA PRO A 159 -1.95 -5.06 0.97
C PRO A 159 -1.17 -3.88 0.37
N LEU A 160 -0.42 -4.12 -0.70
CA LEU A 160 0.14 -3.05 -1.56
C LEU A 160 -0.67 -2.89 -2.86
N VAL A 161 -1.95 -3.27 -2.84
CA VAL A 161 -2.73 -3.52 -4.06
C VAL A 161 -4.01 -2.70 -4.21
N ASP A 162 -4.28 -1.81 -3.26
CA ASP A 162 -5.43 -0.91 -3.41
C ASP A 162 -5.15 0.23 -4.38
N LEU A 163 -6.19 0.64 -5.12
CA LEU A 163 -6.16 1.85 -5.93
C LEU A 163 -5.81 3.06 -5.05
N GLY A 164 -4.79 3.81 -5.45
CA GLY A 164 -4.33 4.97 -4.67
C GLY A 164 -3.70 4.61 -3.32
N SER A 165 -3.19 3.39 -3.16
CA SER A 165 -2.66 2.85 -1.90
C SER A 165 -1.71 3.81 -1.17
N PRO A 166 -1.96 4.12 0.13
CA PRO A 166 -1.03 4.87 0.97
C PRO A 166 0.18 4.04 1.39
N GLN A 167 0.12 2.71 1.25
CA GLN A 167 1.20 1.81 1.66
C GLN A 167 2.51 2.00 0.86
N ALA A 168 2.46 2.69 -0.28
CA ALA A 168 3.66 3.12 -1.00
C ALA A 168 4.50 4.16 -0.22
N ASP A 169 3.88 4.95 0.66
CA ASP A 169 4.59 5.90 1.53
C ASP A 169 5.35 5.15 2.63
N HIS A 170 4.76 4.11 3.20
CA HIS A 170 5.42 3.22 4.15
C HIS A 170 6.67 2.57 3.55
N PHE A 171 6.55 2.09 2.32
CA PHE A 171 7.67 1.48 1.60
C PHE A 171 8.78 2.50 1.32
N ALA A 172 8.45 3.72 0.92
CA ALA A 172 9.43 4.79 0.72
C ALA A 172 10.20 5.10 2.01
N SER A 173 9.50 5.16 3.15
CA SER A 173 10.11 5.38 4.47
C SER A 173 10.96 4.21 4.94
N ALA A 174 10.54 2.96 4.74
CA ALA A 174 11.36 1.80 5.08
C ALA A 174 12.63 1.69 4.22
N LYS A 175 12.52 1.94 2.90
CA LYS A 175 13.67 1.95 2.01
C LYS A 175 14.69 3.00 2.42
N ALA A 176 14.25 4.21 2.77
CA ALA A 176 15.11 5.27 3.25
C ALA A 176 15.73 4.98 4.63
N ALA A 177 15.07 4.16 5.45
CA ALA A 177 15.62 3.66 6.72
C ALA A 177 16.54 2.42 6.55
N GLY A 178 16.72 1.90 5.34
CA GLY A 178 17.51 0.68 5.08
C GLY A 178 16.88 -0.62 5.60
N VAL A 179 15.58 -0.59 5.92
CA VAL A 179 14.86 -1.75 6.47
C VAL A 179 14.48 -2.70 5.34
N ARG A 180 14.75 -4.00 5.52
CA ARG A 180 14.31 -5.04 4.58
C ARG A 180 12.78 -5.11 4.56
N THR A 181 12.20 -5.19 3.37
CA THR A 181 10.75 -5.17 3.21
C THR A 181 10.26 -6.46 2.59
N VAL A 182 9.09 -6.94 3.01
CA VAL A 182 8.43 -8.10 2.41
C VAL A 182 6.97 -7.75 2.19
N LEU A 183 6.50 -7.98 0.96
CA LEU A 183 5.10 -7.90 0.63
C LEU A 183 4.40 -9.20 1.04
N CYS A 184 3.44 -9.12 1.94
CA CYS A 184 2.59 -10.25 2.30
C CYS A 184 1.35 -10.29 1.39
N VAL A 185 1.37 -11.19 0.41
CA VAL A 185 0.31 -11.37 -0.58
C VAL A 185 -0.76 -12.29 0.00
N ALA A 186 -1.96 -11.76 0.21
CA ALA A 186 -3.07 -12.51 0.80
C ALA A 186 -3.81 -13.41 -0.21
N SER A 187 -3.75 -13.10 -1.51
CA SER A 187 -4.49 -13.82 -2.54
C SER A 187 -3.89 -13.59 -3.94
N TRP A 188 -4.10 -14.53 -4.87
CA TRP A 188 -3.45 -14.50 -6.20
C TRP A 188 -3.96 -13.34 -7.10
N ASP A 189 -5.20 -12.91 -6.91
CA ASP A 189 -5.73 -11.74 -7.60
C ASP A 189 -5.01 -10.43 -7.24
N HIS A 190 -4.27 -10.37 -6.12
CA HIS A 190 -3.41 -9.24 -5.77
C HIS A 190 -2.22 -9.09 -6.71
N LEU A 191 -1.77 -10.16 -7.35
CA LEU A 191 -0.61 -10.13 -8.26
C LEU A 191 -1.00 -10.23 -9.74
N SER A 192 -2.27 -10.51 -10.05
CA SER A 192 -2.74 -10.65 -11.44
C SER A 192 -3.63 -9.48 -11.90
N SER A 193 -4.72 -9.19 -11.19
CA SER A 193 -5.79 -8.31 -11.68
C SER A 193 -5.98 -7.02 -10.89
N LYS A 194 -5.77 -7.03 -9.57
CA LYS A 194 -6.12 -5.90 -8.69
C LYS A 194 -5.10 -4.76 -8.67
N SER A 195 -3.82 -5.04 -8.84
CA SER A 195 -2.80 -3.98 -8.90
C SER A 195 -1.53 -4.40 -9.64
N LEU A 196 -0.58 -3.46 -9.71
CA LEU A 196 0.80 -3.71 -10.08
C LEU A 196 1.70 -3.34 -8.90
N LEU A 197 2.69 -4.18 -8.60
CA LEU A 197 3.75 -3.81 -7.66
C LEU A 197 4.64 -2.75 -8.30
N ARG A 198 4.47 -1.52 -7.84
CA ARG A 198 5.17 -0.34 -8.40
C ARG A 198 6.53 -0.10 -7.76
N GLN A 199 6.79 -0.74 -6.62
CA GLN A 199 8.05 -0.70 -5.89
C GLN A 199 8.43 -2.14 -5.55
N TRP A 200 9.71 -2.47 -5.69
CA TRP A 200 10.22 -3.83 -5.50
C TRP A 200 10.87 -3.93 -4.13
N PRO A 201 10.49 -4.91 -3.29
CA PRO A 201 11.14 -5.13 -2.01
C PRO A 201 12.64 -5.37 -2.19
N ASN A 202 13.43 -4.80 -1.29
CA ASN A 202 14.89 -5.02 -1.18
C ASN A 202 15.20 -6.18 -0.26
#